data_AF-A0AAE0HD95-F1
#
_entry.id   AF-A0AAE0HD95-F1
#
_cell.length_a   1.000
_cell.length_b   1.000
_cell.length_c   1.000
_cell.angle_alpha   90.00
_cell.angle_beta   90.00
_cell.angle_gamma   90.00
#
_symmetry.space_group_name_H-M   'P 1'
#
loop_
_entity.id
_entity.type
_entity.pdbx_description
1 polymer ?
#
loop_
_entity_poly.entity_id
_entity_poly.type
_entity_poly.pdbx_seq_one_letter_code
_entity_poly.pdbx_strand_id
1 'polypeptide(L)'
;MKLTTLLLPLTLLPATLADGPSIVAALTTVNETTTKLGAAVTDWRGTILGTVPILAESTALLIQVKQGTDTAEASAPLDVPASLAVATATGALVDSVNATLAALVEAKGMFDRLLLSPLIAVNLGLQRRATAEMSAAVIGKVPAELREVAEGLVAPIDESFGVAVEAYRLL
;
A
#
# COMPACT_ATOMS: atom_id res chain seq x y z
N MET A 1 57.85 -9.56 27.46
CA MET A 1 56.58 -8.92 27.89
C MET A 1 55.44 -9.73 27.27
N LYS A 2 54.66 -10.45 28.09
CA LYS A 2 53.55 -11.30 27.62
C LYS A 2 52.32 -10.43 27.42
N LEU A 3 51.85 -10.31 26.17
CA LEU A 3 50.62 -9.59 25.84
C LEU A 3 49.45 -10.55 25.99
N THR A 4 48.68 -10.40 27.06
CA THR A 4 47.45 -11.16 27.30
C THR A 4 46.33 -10.57 26.44
N THR A 5 45.88 -11.31 25.44
CA THR A 5 44.77 -10.92 24.56
C THR A 5 43.45 -11.04 25.31
N LEU A 6 42.81 -9.90 25.59
CA LEU A 6 41.49 -9.81 26.21
C LEU A 6 40.42 -10.08 25.13
N LEU A 7 39.80 -11.26 25.12
CA LEU A 7 38.60 -11.51 24.32
C LEU A 7 37.40 -10.88 25.03
N LEU A 8 36.85 -9.80 24.46
CA LEU A 8 35.54 -9.25 24.81
C LEU A 8 34.44 -10.14 24.18
N PRO A 9 33.45 -10.61 24.96
CA PRO A 9 32.29 -11.29 24.39
C PRO A 9 31.42 -10.24 23.67
N LEU A 10 31.34 -10.33 22.34
CA LEU A 10 30.33 -9.61 21.56
C LEU A 10 28.96 -10.21 21.92
N THR A 11 28.20 -9.55 22.79
CA THR A 11 26.78 -9.83 22.95
C THR A 11 26.05 -9.26 21.72
N LEU A 12 25.70 -10.13 20.77
CA LEU A 12 24.77 -9.82 19.69
C LEU A 12 23.42 -9.47 20.33
N LEU A 13 23.04 -8.19 20.32
CA LEU A 13 21.64 -7.83 20.58
C LEU A 13 20.80 -8.44 19.44
N PRO A 14 19.69 -9.13 19.74
CA PRO A 14 18.77 -9.54 18.69
C PRO A 14 18.27 -8.28 18.00
N ALA A 15 18.54 -8.15 16.70
CA ALA A 15 17.83 -7.20 15.87
C ALA A 15 16.34 -7.54 16.02
N THR A 16 15.55 -6.61 16.53
CA THR A 16 14.10 -6.75 16.57
C THR A 16 13.63 -6.81 15.13
N LEU A 17 13.40 -8.02 14.61
CA LEU A 17 12.76 -8.21 13.31
C LEU A 17 11.42 -7.48 13.36
N ALA A 18 11.06 -6.80 12.27
CA ALA A 18 9.70 -6.30 12.13
C ALA A 18 8.74 -7.49 12.27
N ASP A 19 7.66 -7.31 13.01
CA ASP A 19 6.73 -8.36 13.40
C ASP A 19 5.33 -8.09 12.83
N GLY A 20 4.37 -8.99 13.07
CA GLY A 20 2.97 -8.79 12.65
C GLY A 20 2.41 -7.38 12.96
N PRO A 21 2.59 -6.84 14.18
CA PRO A 21 2.24 -5.46 14.51
C PRO A 21 2.84 -4.41 13.57
N SER A 22 4.09 -4.58 13.14
CA SER A 22 4.75 -3.66 12.20
C SER A 22 4.09 -3.66 10.82
N ILE A 23 3.71 -4.84 10.30
CA ILE A 23 2.94 -4.96 9.06
C ILE A 23 1.55 -4.34 9.21
N VAL A 24 0.86 -4.57 10.34
CA VAL A 24 -0.45 -3.97 10.61
C VAL A 24 -0.36 -2.44 10.67
N ALA A 25 0.67 -1.88 11.30
CA ALA A 25 0.89 -0.44 11.35
C ALA A 25 1.15 0.15 9.94
N ALA A 26 1.93 -0.54 9.12
CA ALA A 26 2.17 -0.15 7.74
C ALA A 26 0.87 -0.15 6.91
N LEU A 27 0.09 -1.24 6.98
CA LEU A 27 -1.22 -1.34 6.32
C LEU A 27 -2.19 -0.23 6.77
N THR A 28 -2.19 0.08 8.07
CA THR A 28 -3.01 1.17 8.64
C THR A 28 -2.60 2.52 8.06
N THR A 29 -1.31 2.80 7.98
CA THR A 29 -0.78 4.06 7.42
C THR A 29 -1.11 4.21 5.94
N VAL A 30 -0.99 3.12 5.17
CA VAL A 30 -1.42 3.08 3.77
C VAL A 30 -2.91 3.36 3.67
N ASN A 31 -3.74 2.69 4.49
CA ASN A 31 -5.19 2.87 4.50
C ASN A 31 -5.62 4.32 4.82
N GLU A 32 -4.99 4.95 5.81
CA GLU A 32 -5.23 6.36 6.14
C GLU A 32 -4.90 7.28 4.96
N THR A 33 -3.77 7.04 4.28
CA THR A 33 -3.35 7.84 3.13
C THR A 33 -4.25 7.61 1.92
N THR A 34 -4.69 6.37 1.69
CA THR A 34 -5.71 6.03 0.69
C THR A 34 -7.02 6.76 0.95
N THR A 35 -7.45 6.84 2.20
CA THR A 35 -8.67 7.56 2.59
C THR A 35 -8.52 9.06 2.35
N LYS A 36 -7.37 9.66 2.69
CA LYS A 36 -7.08 11.08 2.42
C LYS A 36 -7.08 11.38 0.93
N LEU A 37 -6.49 10.51 0.11
CA LEU A 37 -6.55 10.63 -1.34
C LEU A 37 -8.00 10.59 -1.84
N GLY A 38 -8.80 9.63 -1.39
CA GLY A 38 -10.21 9.51 -1.76
C GLY A 38 -11.02 10.77 -1.38
N ALA A 39 -10.80 11.30 -0.18
CA ALA A 39 -11.42 12.54 0.27
C ALA A 39 -10.99 13.74 -0.60
N ALA A 40 -9.69 13.87 -0.88
CA ALA A 40 -9.17 14.96 -1.72
C ALA A 40 -9.77 14.94 -3.13
N VAL A 41 -10.00 13.75 -3.71
CA VAL A 41 -10.66 13.59 -5.02
C VAL A 41 -12.15 13.92 -4.93
N THR A 42 -12.83 13.46 -3.88
CA THR A 42 -14.27 13.65 -3.68
C THR A 42 -14.63 15.12 -3.44
N ASP A 43 -13.83 15.82 -2.63
CA ASP A 43 -14.05 17.23 -2.28
C ASP A 43 -13.66 18.18 -3.41
N TRP A 44 -12.94 17.69 -4.41
CA TRP A 44 -12.40 18.51 -5.49
C TRP A 44 -13.47 18.96 -6.48
N ARG A 45 -13.44 20.25 -6.83
CA ARG A 45 -14.43 20.91 -7.70
C ARG A 45 -13.97 21.11 -9.15
N GLY A 46 -12.99 20.33 -9.61
CA GLY A 46 -12.52 20.41 -11.00
C GLY A 46 -11.59 21.58 -11.32
N THR A 47 -11.03 22.26 -10.31
CA THR A 47 -10.09 23.38 -10.52
C THR A 47 -8.64 22.90 -10.57
N ILE A 48 -7.81 23.50 -11.41
CA ILE A 48 -6.40 23.08 -11.53
C ILE A 48 -5.60 23.23 -10.23
N LEU A 49 -5.84 24.28 -9.44
CA LEU A 49 -5.16 24.43 -8.13
C LEU A 49 -5.67 23.41 -7.10
N GLY A 50 -6.92 22.95 -7.25
CA GLY A 50 -7.50 21.91 -6.41
C GLY A 50 -6.93 20.52 -6.65
N THR A 51 -6.12 20.30 -7.69
CA THR A 51 -5.42 19.02 -7.90
C THR A 51 -4.15 18.89 -7.06
N VAL A 52 -3.65 19.98 -6.47
CA VAL A 52 -2.42 19.95 -5.66
C VAL A 52 -2.53 19.00 -4.47
N PRO A 53 -3.61 19.03 -3.65
CA PRO A 53 -3.81 18.04 -2.59
C PRO A 53 -3.89 16.60 -3.13
N ILE A 54 -4.56 16.38 -4.26
CA ILE A 54 -4.69 15.04 -4.88
C ILE A 54 -3.32 14.48 -5.26
N LEU A 55 -2.47 15.30 -5.90
CA LEU A 55 -1.11 14.90 -6.27
C LEU A 55 -0.24 14.65 -5.05
N ALA A 56 -0.36 15.47 -4.00
CA ALA A 56 0.37 15.30 -2.75
C ALA A 56 0.01 13.98 -2.06
N GLU A 57 -1.28 13.71 -1.86
CA GLU A 57 -1.76 12.49 -1.22
C GLU A 57 -1.47 11.24 -2.07
N SER A 58 -1.55 11.34 -3.40
CA SER A 58 -1.17 10.24 -4.29
C SER A 58 0.33 9.91 -4.22
N THR A 59 1.18 10.93 -4.13
CA THR A 59 2.63 10.74 -3.95
C THR A 59 2.93 10.15 -2.58
N ALA A 60 2.28 10.67 -1.53
CA ALA A 60 2.38 10.13 -0.18
C ALA A 60 1.97 8.66 -0.15
N LEU A 61 0.85 8.30 -0.80
CA LEU A 61 0.37 6.93 -0.88
C LEU A 61 1.39 6.00 -1.54
N LEU A 62 1.98 6.40 -2.67
CA LEU A 62 3.03 5.60 -3.31
C LEU A 62 4.24 5.38 -2.40
N ILE A 63 4.65 6.41 -1.65
CA ILE A 63 5.73 6.29 -0.66
C ILE A 63 5.35 5.32 0.46
N GLN A 64 4.14 5.46 1.02
CA GLN A 64 3.67 4.60 2.11
C GLN A 64 3.52 3.14 1.68
N VAL A 65 3.04 2.89 0.46
CA VAL A 65 2.97 1.53 -0.09
C VAL A 65 4.37 0.92 -0.20
N LYS A 66 5.35 1.68 -0.72
CA LYS A 66 6.74 1.21 -0.80
C LYS A 66 7.37 0.96 0.57
N GLN A 67 7.17 1.85 1.53
CA GLN A 67 7.62 1.65 2.91
C GLN A 67 6.93 0.45 3.57
N GLY A 68 5.66 0.20 3.23
CA GLY A 68 4.93 -1.00 3.65
C GLY A 68 5.50 -2.28 3.05
N THR A 69 5.90 -2.27 1.78
CA THR A 69 6.65 -3.38 1.15
C THR A 69 7.95 -3.64 1.90
N ASP A 70 8.77 -2.63 2.12
CA ASP A 70 10.06 -2.76 2.82
C ASP A 70 9.85 -3.31 4.25
N THR A 71 8.81 -2.84 4.94
CA THR A 71 8.44 -3.33 6.28
C THR A 71 8.05 -4.80 6.24
N ALA A 72 7.20 -5.21 5.29
CA ALA A 72 6.80 -6.61 5.15
C ALA A 72 8.01 -7.49 4.82
N GLU A 73 8.86 -7.09 3.86
CA GLU A 73 10.07 -7.82 3.48
C GLU A 73 11.04 -8.01 4.65
N ALA A 74 11.24 -6.98 5.48
CA ALA A 74 12.06 -7.04 6.67
C ALA A 74 11.43 -7.84 7.84
N SER A 75 10.14 -8.17 7.75
CA SER A 75 9.43 -8.82 8.83
C SER A 75 9.72 -10.32 8.95
N ALA A 76 9.59 -10.87 10.15
CA ALA A 76 9.58 -12.32 10.35
C ALA A 76 8.31 -12.95 9.74
N PRO A 77 8.32 -14.26 9.42
CA PRO A 77 7.09 -14.99 9.12
C PRO A 77 6.07 -14.84 10.25
N LEU A 78 4.80 -14.67 9.88
CA LEU A 78 3.69 -14.50 10.81
C LEU A 78 3.29 -15.83 11.42
N ASP A 79 2.83 -15.78 12.67
CA ASP A 79 2.02 -16.84 13.25
C ASP A 79 0.53 -16.64 12.88
N VAL A 80 -0.33 -17.59 13.28
CA VAL A 80 -1.76 -17.54 12.95
C VAL A 80 -2.45 -16.30 13.54
N PRO A 81 -2.27 -15.94 14.83
CA PRO A 81 -2.85 -14.71 15.38
C PRO A 81 -2.42 -13.44 14.63
N ALA A 82 -1.12 -13.30 14.31
CA ALA A 82 -0.62 -12.16 13.57
C ALA A 82 -1.16 -12.12 12.14
N SER A 83 -1.31 -13.28 11.49
CA SER A 83 -1.91 -13.39 10.15
C SER A 83 -3.37 -12.93 10.13
N LEU A 84 -4.15 -13.21 11.18
CA LEU A 84 -5.52 -12.74 11.30
C LEU A 84 -5.61 -11.21 11.49
N ALA A 85 -4.69 -10.64 12.28
CA ALA A 85 -4.62 -9.20 12.46
C ALA A 85 -4.25 -8.49 11.15
N VAL A 86 -3.29 -9.04 10.41
CA VAL A 86 -2.92 -8.57 9.07
C VAL A 86 -4.11 -8.67 8.11
N ALA A 87 -4.81 -9.81 8.07
CA ALA A 87 -6.00 -9.99 7.23
C ALA A 87 -7.09 -8.96 7.54
N THR A 88 -7.30 -8.63 8.82
CA THR A 88 -8.28 -7.60 9.23
C THR A 88 -7.87 -6.22 8.70
N ALA A 89 -6.60 -5.84 8.83
CA ALA A 89 -6.09 -4.58 8.32
C ALA A 89 -6.14 -4.51 6.78
N THR A 90 -5.84 -5.63 6.10
CA THR A 90 -5.94 -5.74 4.64
C THR A 90 -7.39 -5.60 4.18
N GLY A 91 -8.37 -6.20 4.86
CA GLY A 91 -9.78 -6.04 4.50
C GLY A 91 -10.23 -4.57 4.55
N ALA A 92 -9.87 -3.84 5.61
CA ALA A 92 -10.15 -2.40 5.68
C ALA A 92 -9.47 -1.60 4.56
N LEU A 93 -8.23 -1.98 4.19
CA LEU A 93 -7.52 -1.35 3.08
C LEU A 93 -8.21 -1.62 1.73
N VAL A 94 -8.70 -2.85 1.49
CA VAL A 94 -9.45 -3.20 0.28
C VAL A 94 -10.67 -2.28 0.12
N ASP A 95 -11.44 -2.10 1.19
CA ASP A 95 -12.63 -1.24 1.17
C ASP A 95 -12.26 0.21 0.82
N SER A 96 -11.22 0.77 1.45
CA SER A 96 -10.77 2.13 1.18
C SER A 96 -10.20 2.29 -0.23
N VAL A 97 -9.44 1.31 -0.74
CA VAL A 97 -8.92 1.34 -2.12
C VAL A 97 -10.07 1.35 -3.12
N ASN A 98 -11.05 0.47 -2.94
CA ASN A 98 -12.21 0.41 -3.83
C ASN A 98 -13.00 1.72 -3.84
N ALA A 99 -13.24 2.32 -2.67
CA ALA A 99 -13.89 3.61 -2.56
C ALA A 99 -13.10 4.73 -3.25
N THR A 100 -11.78 4.80 -3.04
CA THR A 100 -10.93 5.82 -3.66
C THR A 100 -10.84 5.66 -5.18
N LEU A 101 -10.78 4.42 -5.69
CA LEU A 101 -10.78 4.16 -7.13
C LEU A 101 -12.13 4.52 -7.76
N ALA A 102 -13.25 4.22 -7.10
CA ALA A 102 -14.57 4.65 -7.54
C ALA A 102 -14.67 6.18 -7.61
N ALA A 103 -14.23 6.90 -6.57
CA ALA A 103 -14.19 8.36 -6.56
C ALA A 103 -13.34 8.94 -7.69
N LEU A 104 -12.20 8.31 -8.01
CA LEU A 104 -11.39 8.69 -9.16
C LEU A 104 -12.15 8.49 -10.47
N VAL A 105 -12.84 7.36 -10.67
CA VAL A 105 -13.63 7.13 -11.89
C VAL A 105 -14.76 8.15 -12.02
N GLU A 106 -15.47 8.46 -10.94
CA GLU A 106 -16.52 9.49 -10.92
C GLU A 106 -15.97 10.88 -11.26
N ALA A 107 -14.77 11.22 -10.77
CA ALA A 107 -14.11 12.48 -11.03
C ALA A 107 -13.51 12.59 -12.45
N LYS A 108 -13.54 11.52 -13.26
CA LYS A 108 -12.89 11.47 -14.59
C LYS A 108 -13.25 12.66 -15.47
N GLY A 109 -14.53 13.02 -15.56
CA GLY A 109 -14.99 14.13 -16.40
C GLY A 109 -14.38 15.48 -16.01
N MET A 110 -13.98 15.66 -14.74
CA MET A 110 -13.28 16.86 -14.28
C MET A 110 -11.80 16.83 -14.67
N PHE A 111 -11.14 15.67 -14.54
CA PHE A 111 -9.76 15.51 -15.01
C PHE A 111 -9.62 15.63 -16.52
N ASP A 112 -10.59 15.12 -17.29
CA ASP A 112 -10.65 15.24 -18.75
C ASP A 112 -10.65 16.72 -19.18
N ARG A 113 -11.47 17.56 -18.52
CA ARG A 113 -11.54 19.00 -18.81
C ARG A 113 -10.22 19.74 -18.57
N LEU A 114 -9.37 19.19 -17.72
CA LEU A 114 -8.04 19.71 -17.43
C LEU A 114 -6.94 19.01 -18.23
N LEU A 115 -7.29 18.07 -19.11
CA LEU A 115 -6.35 17.27 -19.89
C LEU A 115 -5.39 16.43 -19.03
N LEU A 116 -5.83 16.04 -17.82
CA LEU A 116 -5.02 15.31 -16.85
C LEU A 116 -5.19 13.78 -16.92
N SER A 117 -6.14 13.28 -17.70
CA SER A 117 -6.47 11.85 -17.73
C SER A 117 -5.29 10.92 -18.04
N PRO A 118 -4.37 11.24 -18.98
CA PRO A 118 -3.18 10.43 -19.19
C PRO A 118 -2.27 10.36 -17.95
N LEU A 119 -2.16 11.46 -17.21
CA LEU A 119 -1.37 11.50 -15.98
C LEU A 119 -2.00 10.63 -14.89
N ILE A 120 -3.33 10.66 -14.77
CA ILE A 120 -4.06 9.80 -13.83
C ILE A 120 -3.90 8.32 -14.22
N ALA A 121 -4.00 7.97 -15.50
CA ALA A 121 -3.76 6.60 -15.97
C ALA A 121 -2.37 6.07 -15.61
N VAL A 122 -1.32 6.90 -15.82
CA VAL A 122 0.05 6.55 -15.42
C VAL A 122 0.15 6.36 -13.91
N ASN A 123 -0.43 7.27 -13.12
CA ASN A 123 -0.40 7.18 -11.66
C ASN A 123 -1.10 5.92 -11.14
N LEU A 124 -2.30 5.60 -11.66
CA LEU A 124 -3.02 4.37 -11.34
C LEU A 124 -2.19 3.12 -11.67
N GLY A 125 -1.51 3.11 -12.82
CA GLY A 125 -0.62 2.02 -13.20
C GLY A 125 0.57 1.86 -12.25
N LEU A 126 1.16 2.95 -11.77
CA LEU A 126 2.24 2.92 -10.79
C LEU A 126 1.76 2.42 -9.42
N GLN A 127 0.61 2.92 -8.95
CA GLN A 127 0.03 2.48 -7.69
C GLN A 127 -0.38 1.01 -7.72
N ARG A 128 -1.04 0.54 -8.80
CA ARG A 128 -1.39 -0.88 -8.99
C ARG A 128 -0.17 -1.79 -8.86
N ARG A 129 0.95 -1.43 -9.50
CA ARG A 129 2.21 -2.20 -9.40
C ARG A 129 2.78 -2.20 -7.99
N ALA A 130 2.87 -1.04 -7.35
CA ALA A 130 3.39 -0.94 -5.99
C ALA A 130 2.52 -1.72 -4.99
N THR A 131 1.19 -1.67 -5.13
CA THR A 131 0.25 -2.43 -4.30
C THR A 131 0.39 -3.94 -4.52
N ALA A 132 0.62 -4.39 -5.75
CA ALA A 132 0.90 -5.80 -6.03
C ALA A 132 2.22 -6.27 -5.38
N GLU A 133 3.27 -5.44 -5.43
CA GLU A 133 4.55 -5.71 -4.75
C GLU A 133 4.35 -5.82 -3.23
N MET A 134 3.65 -4.86 -2.61
CA MET A 134 3.35 -4.89 -1.19
C MET A 134 2.51 -6.12 -0.81
N SER A 135 1.49 -6.45 -1.60
CA SER A 135 0.62 -7.61 -1.36
C SER A 135 1.42 -8.91 -1.40
N ALA A 136 2.30 -9.07 -2.40
CA ALA A 136 3.17 -10.23 -2.51
C ALA A 136 4.13 -10.35 -1.32
N ALA A 137 4.72 -9.22 -0.87
CA ALA A 137 5.60 -9.19 0.29
C ALA A 137 4.85 -9.63 1.57
N VAL A 138 3.64 -9.12 1.79
CA VAL A 138 2.80 -9.49 2.94
C VAL A 138 2.38 -10.96 2.88
N ILE A 139 1.90 -11.45 1.73
CA ILE A 139 1.53 -12.87 1.52
C ILE A 139 2.73 -13.79 1.78
N GLY A 140 3.93 -13.37 1.39
CA GLY A 140 5.17 -14.10 1.66
C GLY A 140 5.46 -14.32 3.15
N LYS A 141 4.86 -13.52 4.04
CA LYS A 141 4.97 -13.67 5.50
C LYS A 141 3.89 -14.54 6.10
N VAL A 142 2.81 -14.82 5.37
CA VAL A 142 1.69 -15.64 5.85
C VAL A 142 2.08 -17.15 5.86
N PRO A 143 1.65 -17.92 6.88
CA PRO A 143 1.78 -19.38 6.92
C PRO A 143 1.24 -20.04 5.64
N ALA A 144 1.86 -21.14 5.22
CA ALA A 144 1.56 -21.78 3.94
C ALA A 144 0.07 -22.18 3.82
N GLU A 145 -0.52 -22.58 4.93
CA GLU A 145 -1.90 -23.04 5.05
C GLU A 145 -2.92 -21.90 4.87
N LEU A 146 -2.49 -20.63 4.95
CA LEU A 146 -3.33 -19.45 4.86
C LEU A 146 -3.06 -18.61 3.60
N ARG A 147 -2.08 -18.97 2.76
CA ARG A 147 -1.70 -18.15 1.59
C ARG A 147 -2.81 -17.99 0.56
N GLU A 148 -3.54 -19.07 0.27
CA GLU A 148 -4.67 -19.01 -0.67
C GLU A 148 -5.77 -18.04 -0.17
N VAL A 149 -6.02 -18.03 1.14
CA VAL A 149 -6.96 -17.07 1.75
C VAL A 149 -6.45 -15.64 1.62
N ALA A 150 -5.15 -15.42 1.84
CA ALA A 150 -4.53 -14.11 1.71
C ALA A 150 -4.53 -13.59 0.26
N GLU A 151 -4.28 -14.46 -0.73
CA GLU A 151 -4.39 -14.15 -2.15
C GLU A 151 -5.83 -13.78 -2.54
N GLY A 152 -6.82 -14.54 -2.06
CA GLY A 152 -8.23 -14.25 -2.28
C GLY A 152 -8.68 -12.91 -1.68
N LEU A 153 -8.08 -12.49 -0.56
CA LEU A 153 -8.41 -11.22 0.10
C LEU A 153 -7.95 -10.00 -0.72
N VAL A 154 -6.80 -10.07 -1.39
CA VAL A 154 -6.24 -8.95 -2.15
C VAL A 154 -6.66 -8.94 -3.61
N ALA A 155 -7.18 -10.05 -4.16
CA ALA A 155 -7.59 -10.16 -5.55
C ALA A 155 -8.54 -9.03 -6.04
N PRO A 156 -9.55 -8.59 -5.25
CA PRO A 156 -10.44 -7.51 -5.67
C PRO A 156 -9.74 -6.15 -5.89
N ILE A 157 -8.56 -5.93 -5.28
CA ILE A 157 -7.79 -4.70 -5.45
C ILE A 157 -7.30 -4.57 -6.89
N ASP A 158 -6.73 -5.66 -7.43
CA ASP A 158 -6.14 -5.67 -8.77
C ASP A 158 -7.20 -5.46 -9.86
N GLU A 159 -8.39 -6.05 -9.66
CA GLU A 159 -9.57 -5.86 -10.51
C GLU A 159 -10.03 -4.40 -10.50
N SER A 160 -10.18 -3.80 -9.31
CA SER A 160 -10.62 -2.41 -9.17
C SER A 160 -9.64 -1.42 -9.81
N PHE A 161 -8.33 -1.66 -9.66
CA PHE A 161 -7.33 -0.87 -10.37
C PHE A 161 -7.43 -1.06 -11.89
N GLY A 162 -7.71 -2.28 -12.37
CA GLY A 162 -7.93 -2.56 -13.79
C GLY A 162 -9.08 -1.73 -14.37
N VAL A 163 -10.22 -1.71 -13.67
CA VAL A 163 -11.39 -0.90 -14.05
C VAL A 163 -11.03 0.59 -14.08
N ALA A 164 -10.35 1.10 -13.05
CA ALA A 164 -9.97 2.51 -12.99
C ALA A 164 -8.97 2.89 -14.09
N VAL A 165 -7.93 2.08 -14.33
CA VAL A 165 -6.96 2.33 -15.40
C VAL A 165 -7.65 2.37 -16.77
N GLU A 166 -8.55 1.43 -17.04
CA GLU A 166 -9.29 1.40 -18.29
C GLU A 166 -10.23 2.59 -18.43
N ALA A 167 -10.91 2.99 -17.36
CA ALA A 167 -11.72 4.20 -17.36
C ALA A 167 -10.91 5.43 -17.77
N TYR A 168 -9.62 5.49 -17.44
CA TYR A 168 -8.73 6.61 -17.77
C TYR A 168 -7.92 6.45 -19.07
N ARG A 169 -8.04 5.33 -19.79
CA ARG A 169 -7.42 5.20 -21.11
C ARG A 169 -8.04 6.20 -22.08
N LEU A 170 -7.19 6.88 -22.83
CA LEU A 170 -7.61 7.58 -24.03
C LEU A 170 -7.99 6.52 -25.07
N LEU A 171 -9.17 6.66 -25.70
CA LEU A 171 -9.57 5.89 -26.88
C LEU A 171 -8.47 5.95 -27.96
#